data_AF-A0A8B8GDC6-F1
#
_entry.id   AF-A0A8B8GDC6-F1
#
_cell.length_a   1.000
_cell.length_b   1.000
_cell.length_c   1.000
_cell.angle_alpha   90.00
_cell.angle_beta   90.00
_cell.angle_gamma   90.00
#
_symmetry.space_group_name_H-M   'P 1'
#
loop_
_entity.id
_entity.type
_entity.pdbx_description
1 polymer ?
#
loop_
_entity_poly.entity_id
_entity_poly.type
_entity_poly.pdbx_seq_one_letter_code
_entity_poly.pdbx_strand_id
1 'polypeptide(L)'
;MNYTIYIYTKFQIIMSELDPSLQTLSKVNISTISHEELKDLTAEILNEVLDKDSVLGDLPNNVTLGEVDLQIAVEHGRAITLYLERFDGIVLPIVVQKTGAKVIDLKKSIERKMTLHLKRAGERTTVSWKRIWKTYWLSCNGNKMKHNNDLISEYVENNSKIIFVKRFREKNI
;
A
#
# COMPACT_ATOMS: atom_id res chain seq x y z
N MET A 1 48.01 -14.77 16.45
CA MET A 1 46.88 -15.42 15.76
C MET A 1 46.33 -14.40 14.79
N ASN A 2 46.57 -14.57 13.48
CA ASN A 2 46.37 -13.51 12.49
C ASN A 2 44.88 -13.16 12.40
N TYR A 3 44.52 -11.92 12.75
CA TYR A 3 43.17 -11.38 12.65
C TYR A 3 42.54 -11.62 11.27
N THR A 4 43.36 -11.62 10.22
CA THR A 4 42.96 -11.95 8.85
C THR A 4 42.39 -13.37 8.72
N ILE A 5 42.96 -14.36 9.42
CA ILE A 5 42.50 -15.75 9.38
C ILE A 5 41.17 -15.89 10.13
N TYR A 6 41.01 -15.21 11.26
CA TYR A 6 39.78 -15.23 12.07
C TYR A 6 38.60 -14.56 11.34
N ILE A 7 38.86 -13.43 10.67
CA ILE A 7 37.84 -12.76 9.86
C ILE A 7 37.42 -13.65 8.69
N TYR A 8 38.38 -14.28 7.99
CA TYR A 8 38.07 -15.19 6.89
C TYR A 8 37.26 -16.40 7.33
N THR A 9 37.66 -17.07 8.41
CA THR A 9 36.93 -18.24 8.93
C THR A 9 35.54 -17.86 9.41
N LYS A 10 35.39 -16.73 10.10
CA LYS A 10 34.08 -16.24 10.56
C LYS A 10 33.17 -15.83 9.40
N PHE A 11 33.74 -15.24 8.35
CA PHE A 11 33.02 -14.92 7.11
C PHE A 11 32.59 -16.19 6.37
N GLN A 12 33.45 -17.22 6.29
CA GLN A 12 33.11 -18.52 5.69
C GLN A 12 32.01 -19.26 6.44
N ILE A 13 32.01 -19.20 7.78
CA ILE A 13 30.97 -19.82 8.62
C ILE A 13 29.63 -19.11 8.42
N ILE A 14 29.61 -17.77 8.46
CA ILE A 14 28.40 -16.98 8.20
C ILE A 14 27.85 -17.24 6.79
N MET A 15 28.73 -17.36 5.78
CA MET A 15 28.32 -17.70 4.41
C MET A 15 27.80 -19.14 4.26
N SER A 16 28.21 -20.06 5.15
CA SER A 16 27.72 -21.45 5.16
C SER A 16 26.40 -21.63 5.92
N GLU A 17 26.03 -20.67 6.76
CA GLU A 17 24.77 -20.64 7.52
C GLU A 17 23.66 -19.86 6.79
N LEU A 18 23.97 -19.24 5.65
CA LEU A 18 22.95 -18.62 4.77
C LEU A 18 22.08 -19.70 4.11
N ASP A 19 20.77 -19.40 4.07
CA ASP A 19 19.70 -20.22 3.48
C ASP A 19 20.14 -20.88 2.15
N PRO A 20 19.96 -22.20 1.97
CA PRO A 20 20.30 -22.91 0.73
C PRO A 20 19.71 -22.28 -0.54
N SER A 21 18.58 -21.56 -0.46
CA SER A 21 18.02 -20.80 -1.60
C SER A 21 18.82 -19.56 -1.98
N LEU A 22 19.74 -19.07 -1.14
CA LEU A 22 20.65 -17.97 -1.47
C LEU A 22 21.95 -18.45 -2.12
N GLN A 23 22.27 -19.75 -2.08
CA GLN A 23 23.46 -20.30 -2.73
C GLN A 23 23.36 -20.27 -4.26
N THR A 24 22.15 -20.32 -4.83
CA THR A 24 21.89 -20.16 -6.26
C THR A 24 22.16 -18.73 -6.75
N LEU A 25 22.13 -17.73 -5.86
CA LEU A 25 22.40 -16.32 -6.18
C LEU A 25 23.88 -16.01 -6.44
N SER A 26 24.78 -16.88 -5.98
CA SER A 26 26.23 -16.75 -6.21
C SER A 26 26.65 -16.98 -7.67
N LYS A 27 25.74 -17.43 -8.54
CA LYS A 27 26.00 -17.70 -9.97
C LYS A 27 25.68 -16.54 -10.89
N VAL A 28 25.14 -15.44 -10.38
CA VAL A 28 24.73 -14.31 -11.20
C VAL A 28 25.93 -13.38 -11.40
N ASN A 29 26.46 -13.33 -12.61
CA ASN A 29 27.56 -12.43 -12.95
C ASN A 29 27.00 -11.01 -13.14
N ILE A 30 27.02 -10.23 -12.06
CA ILE A 30 26.45 -8.86 -11.98
C ILE A 30 27.06 -7.92 -13.04
N SER A 31 28.26 -8.23 -13.53
CA SER A 31 28.97 -7.43 -14.55
C SER A 31 28.39 -7.53 -15.97
N THR A 32 27.52 -8.50 -16.25
CA THR A 32 26.98 -8.77 -17.60
C THR A 32 25.46 -8.69 -17.73
N ILE A 33 24.73 -8.49 -16.63
CA ILE A 33 23.27 -8.40 -16.67
C ILE A 33 22.80 -6.99 -17.06
N SER A 34 21.75 -6.92 -17.88
CA SER A 34 21.06 -5.66 -18.19
C SER A 34 20.24 -5.15 -16.99
N HIS A 35 19.99 -3.84 -16.91
CA HIS A 35 19.19 -3.25 -15.82
C HIS A 35 17.76 -3.82 -15.72
N GLU A 36 17.21 -4.27 -16.84
CA GLU A 36 15.87 -4.87 -16.90
C GLU A 36 15.87 -6.27 -16.30
N GLU A 37 16.80 -7.13 -16.73
CA GLU A 37 16.99 -8.47 -16.17
C GLU A 37 17.38 -8.43 -14.68
N LEU A 38 18.19 -7.45 -14.25
CA LEU A 38 18.55 -7.27 -12.84
C LEU A 38 17.31 -6.93 -12.00
N LYS A 39 16.40 -6.09 -12.51
CA LYS A 39 15.15 -5.76 -11.83
C LYS A 39 14.24 -6.96 -11.70
N ASP A 40 14.06 -7.72 -12.77
CA ASP A 40 13.19 -8.88 -12.79
C ASP A 40 13.70 -9.96 -11.83
N LEU A 41 15.01 -10.24 -11.87
CA LEU A 41 15.66 -11.17 -10.94
C LEU A 41 15.54 -10.69 -9.49
N THR A 42 15.79 -9.40 -9.22
CA THR A 42 15.68 -8.86 -7.86
C THR A 42 14.25 -8.96 -7.34
N ALA A 43 13.25 -8.70 -8.19
CA ALA A 43 11.84 -8.80 -7.83
C ALA A 43 11.42 -10.25 -7.55
N GLU A 44 11.89 -11.21 -8.36
CA GLU A 44 11.63 -12.64 -8.16
C GLU A 44 12.19 -13.13 -6.81
N ILE A 45 13.45 -12.81 -6.52
CA ILE A 45 14.11 -13.18 -5.25
C ILE A 45 13.39 -12.53 -4.07
N LEU A 46 13.07 -11.24 -4.18
CA LEU A 46 12.38 -10.53 -3.09
C LEU A 46 11.02 -11.17 -2.78
N ASN A 47 10.27 -11.59 -3.80
CA ASN A 47 9.01 -12.30 -3.60
C ASN A 47 9.21 -13.65 -2.91
N GLU A 48 10.22 -14.42 -3.31
CA GLU A 48 10.52 -15.71 -2.67
C GLU A 48 10.89 -15.54 -1.18
N VAL A 49 11.67 -14.50 -0.86
CA VAL A 49 12.03 -14.20 0.54
C VAL A 49 10.79 -13.78 1.33
N LEU A 50 9.95 -12.91 0.77
CA LEU A 50 8.72 -12.46 1.44
C LEU A 50 7.76 -13.62 1.69
N ASP A 51 7.54 -14.51 0.72
CA ASP A 51 6.64 -15.67 0.85
C ASP A 51 7.07 -16.63 1.99
N LYS A 52 8.38 -16.69 2.29
CA LYS A 52 8.95 -17.56 3.33
C LYS A 52 9.00 -16.90 4.71
N ASP A 53 8.80 -15.58 4.79
CA ASP A 53 8.93 -14.83 6.04
C ASP A 53 7.63 -14.86 6.85
N SER A 54 7.70 -15.38 8.09
CA SER A 54 6.54 -15.48 8.99
C SER A 54 5.94 -14.14 9.44
N VAL A 55 6.70 -13.06 9.31
CA VAL A 55 6.31 -11.70 9.70
C VAL A 55 5.87 -10.88 8.49
N LEU A 56 6.44 -11.13 7.31
CA LEU A 56 6.23 -10.30 6.11
C LEU A 56 5.46 -11.01 4.98
N GLY A 57 5.13 -12.30 5.12
CA GLY A 57 4.45 -13.08 4.09
C GLY A 57 3.00 -12.68 3.79
N ASP A 58 2.44 -11.75 4.56
CA ASP A 58 1.13 -11.14 4.28
C ASP A 58 1.23 -9.89 3.38
N LEU A 59 2.45 -9.41 3.11
CA LEU A 59 2.66 -8.24 2.26
C LEU A 59 2.53 -8.61 0.78
N PRO A 60 1.81 -7.81 -0.01
CA PRO A 60 1.71 -8.05 -1.44
C PRO A 60 3.07 -7.86 -2.14
N ASN A 61 3.38 -8.71 -3.12
CA ASN A 61 4.62 -8.71 -3.94
C ASN A 61 5.00 -7.37 -4.59
N ASN A 62 4.06 -6.42 -4.65
CA ASN A 62 4.25 -5.07 -5.16
C ASN A 62 3.89 -4.02 -4.11
N VAL A 63 4.24 -4.26 -2.84
CA VAL A 63 3.96 -3.35 -1.73
C VAL A 63 4.71 -2.04 -1.95
N THR A 64 4.01 -0.93 -1.72
CA THR A 64 4.62 0.40 -1.81
C THR A 64 5.08 0.86 -0.42
N LEU A 65 6.16 1.64 -0.34
CA LEU A 65 6.63 2.21 0.94
C LEU A 65 5.51 2.94 1.69
N GLY A 66 4.65 3.66 0.97
CA GLY A 66 3.50 4.33 1.57
C GLY A 66 2.46 3.37 2.17
N GLU A 67 2.28 2.16 1.64
CA GLU A 67 1.42 1.15 2.28
C GLU A 67 2.04 0.60 3.56
N VAL A 68 3.36 0.37 3.56
CA VAL A 68 4.11 -0.06 4.75
C VAL A 68 4.03 1.00 5.84
N ASP A 69 4.31 2.26 5.51
CA ASP A 69 4.23 3.39 6.46
C ASP A 69 2.82 3.53 7.05
N LEU A 70 1.79 3.34 6.21
CA LEU A 70 0.40 3.38 6.66
C LEU A 70 0.07 2.21 7.59
N GLN A 71 0.56 0.99 7.33
CA GLN A 71 0.34 -0.14 8.22
C GLN A 71 1.06 0.02 9.55
N ILE A 72 2.32 0.46 9.52
CA ILE A 72 3.04 0.83 10.75
C ILE A 72 2.25 1.90 11.53
N ALA A 73 1.65 2.88 10.85
CA ALA A 73 0.81 3.87 11.51
C ALA A 73 -0.47 3.27 12.14
N VAL A 74 -1.08 2.26 11.52
CA VAL A 74 -2.23 1.52 12.07
C VAL A 74 -1.81 0.76 13.33
N GLU A 75 -0.71 0.01 13.28
CA GLU A 75 -0.19 -0.76 14.42
C GLU A 75 0.12 0.13 15.63
N HIS A 76 0.63 1.34 15.39
CA HIS A 76 0.88 2.32 16.44
C HIS A 76 -0.36 3.16 16.84
N GLY A 77 -1.55 2.86 16.33
CA GLY A 77 -2.80 3.58 16.62
C GLY A 77 -2.83 5.03 16.11
N ARG A 78 -1.94 5.38 15.18
CA ARG A 78 -1.79 6.70 14.55
C ARG A 78 -2.62 6.85 13.28
N ALA A 79 -3.13 5.74 12.74
CA ALA A 79 -4.03 5.70 11.61
C ALA A 79 -5.31 4.93 11.96
N ILE A 80 -6.37 5.19 11.21
CA ILE A 80 -7.64 4.48 11.26
C ILE A 80 -7.91 3.79 9.93
N THR A 81 -8.61 2.67 9.98
CA THR A 81 -9.07 1.91 8.82
C THR A 81 -10.53 2.21 8.58
N LEU A 82 -10.88 2.60 7.36
CA LEU A 82 -12.23 2.91 6.93
C LEU A 82 -12.63 1.94 5.82
N TYR A 83 -13.90 1.57 5.74
CA TYR A 83 -14.37 0.62 4.72
C TYR A 83 -15.18 1.35 3.65
N LEU A 84 -14.58 1.53 2.48
CA LEU A 84 -15.23 2.18 1.35
C LEU A 84 -15.97 1.17 0.49
N GLU A 85 -17.28 1.32 0.37
CA GLU A 85 -18.09 0.57 -0.57
C GLU A 85 -18.13 1.27 -1.94
N ARG A 86 -17.67 0.54 -2.96
CA ARG A 86 -17.72 0.96 -4.37
C ARG A 86 -19.12 0.78 -4.95
N PHE A 87 -19.32 1.31 -6.16
CA PHE A 87 -20.59 1.18 -6.89
C PHE A 87 -20.95 -0.24 -7.32
N ASP A 88 -19.96 -1.13 -7.39
CA ASP A 88 -20.10 -2.56 -7.70
C ASP A 88 -20.30 -3.43 -6.45
N GLY A 89 -20.42 -2.81 -5.26
CA GLY A 89 -20.56 -3.51 -3.99
C GLY A 89 -19.26 -4.02 -3.39
N ILE A 90 -18.12 -3.84 -4.07
CA ILE A 90 -16.81 -4.21 -3.53
C ILE A 90 -16.46 -3.25 -2.39
N VAL A 91 -16.07 -3.81 -1.24
CA VAL A 91 -15.63 -3.03 -0.07
C VAL A 91 -14.10 -3.04 0.01
N LEU A 92 -13.50 -1.85 0.08
CA LEU A 92 -12.05 -1.66 0.15
C LEU A 92 -11.64 -1.00 1.47
N PRO A 93 -10.63 -1.53 2.19
CA PRO A 93 -10.07 -0.87 3.36
C PRO A 93 -9.21 0.33 2.92
N ILE A 94 -9.52 1.49 3.49
CA ILE A 94 -8.84 2.77 3.27
C ILE A 94 -8.20 3.19 4.59
N VAL A 95 -6.88 3.29 4.60
CA VAL A 95 -6.12 3.73 5.78
C VAL A 95 -5.84 5.23 5.69
N VAL A 96 -6.11 5.95 6.77
CA VAL A 96 -5.87 7.40 6.88
C VAL A 96 -5.34 7.75 8.27
N GLN A 97 -4.51 8.79 8.36
CA GLN A 97 -4.01 9.28 9.65
C GLN A 97 -5.17 9.71 10.56
N LYS A 98 -5.08 9.37 11.85
CA LYS A 98 -6.13 9.61 12.85
C LYS A 98 -6.22 11.10 13.21
N THR A 99 -5.08 11.74 13.42
CA THR A 99 -5.02 13.11 13.94
C THR A 99 -4.83 14.11 12.80
N GLY A 100 -5.70 15.11 12.72
CA GLY A 100 -5.53 16.26 11.82
C GLY A 100 -5.78 16.00 10.33
N ALA A 101 -6.16 14.78 9.94
CA ALA A 101 -6.48 14.46 8.56
C ALA A 101 -7.78 15.14 8.12
N LYS A 102 -7.76 15.70 6.91
CA LYS A 102 -8.89 16.40 6.31
C LYS A 102 -9.60 15.53 5.28
N VAL A 103 -10.82 15.90 4.89
CA VAL A 103 -11.58 15.20 3.85
C VAL A 103 -10.80 15.08 2.53
N ILE A 104 -9.95 16.07 2.20
CA ILE A 104 -9.07 15.99 1.02
C ILE A 104 -8.03 14.88 1.14
N ASP A 105 -7.52 14.59 2.33
CA ASP A 105 -6.52 13.55 2.56
C ASP A 105 -7.16 12.17 2.43
N LEU A 106 -8.37 12.00 2.98
CA LEU A 106 -9.19 10.80 2.75
C LEU A 106 -9.43 10.56 1.27
N LYS A 107 -9.83 11.59 0.50
CA LYS A 107 -10.00 11.46 -0.96
C LYS A 107 -8.72 10.98 -1.62
N LYS A 108 -7.57 11.58 -1.32
CA LYS A 108 -6.28 11.15 -1.87
C LYS A 108 -5.92 9.71 -1.48
N SER A 109 -6.21 9.28 -0.25
CA SER A 109 -6.02 7.88 0.16
C SER A 109 -6.91 6.93 -0.64
N ILE A 110 -8.16 7.30 -0.91
CA ILE A 110 -9.05 6.54 -1.78
C ILE A 110 -8.51 6.45 -3.21
N GLU A 111 -8.06 7.59 -3.77
CA GLU A 111 -7.49 7.64 -5.13
C GLU A 111 -6.31 6.68 -5.25
N ARG A 112 -5.37 6.75 -4.30
CA ARG A 112 -4.18 5.90 -4.27
C ARG A 112 -4.54 4.43 -4.14
N LYS A 113 -5.39 4.08 -3.16
CA LYS A 113 -5.77 2.67 -2.90
C LYS A 113 -6.49 2.06 -4.09
N MET A 114 -7.45 2.76 -4.68
CA MET A 114 -8.18 2.24 -5.84
C MET A 114 -7.30 2.17 -7.08
N THR A 115 -6.47 3.18 -7.35
CA THR A 115 -5.55 3.15 -8.50
C THR A 115 -4.58 1.97 -8.39
N LEU A 116 -4.06 1.72 -7.18
CA LEU A 116 -3.19 0.59 -6.92
C LEU A 116 -3.92 -0.75 -7.03
N HIS A 117 -5.15 -0.84 -6.53
CA HIS A 117 -6.00 -2.02 -6.68
C HIS A 117 -6.26 -2.35 -8.15
N LEU A 118 -6.61 -1.37 -8.98
CA LEU A 118 -6.82 -1.56 -10.42
C LEU A 118 -5.54 -1.99 -11.13
N LYS A 119 -4.40 -1.35 -10.80
CA LYS A 119 -3.09 -1.72 -11.36
C LYS A 119 -2.73 -3.17 -11.03
N ARG A 120 -2.94 -3.61 -9.79
CA ARG A 120 -2.69 -5.00 -9.35
C ARG A 120 -3.64 -6.01 -10.01
N ALA A 121 -4.87 -5.61 -10.31
CA ALA A 121 -5.82 -6.43 -11.07
C ALA A 121 -5.53 -6.47 -12.58
N GLY A 122 -4.49 -5.78 -13.07
CA GLY A 122 -4.16 -5.70 -14.49
C GLY A 122 -5.14 -4.85 -15.31
N GLU A 123 -6.00 -4.06 -14.65
CA GLU A 123 -6.97 -3.20 -15.33
C GLU A 123 -6.25 -2.01 -15.99
N ARG A 124 -6.48 -1.83 -17.29
CA ARG A 124 -5.92 -0.69 -18.07
C ARG A 124 -6.77 0.58 -17.97
N THR A 125 -7.92 0.48 -17.31
CA THR A 125 -8.89 1.54 -17.08
C THR A 125 -8.36 2.55 -16.07
N THR A 126 -8.36 3.82 -16.46
CA THR A 126 -7.99 4.92 -15.56
C THR A 126 -9.25 5.58 -15.01
N VAL A 127 -9.30 5.77 -13.69
CA VAL A 127 -10.42 6.45 -13.02
C VAL A 127 -10.19 7.96 -13.09
N SER A 128 -11.15 8.69 -13.68
CA SER A 128 -11.14 10.15 -13.62
C SER A 128 -11.59 10.63 -12.25
N TRP A 129 -10.67 10.72 -11.29
CA TRP A 129 -10.96 11.16 -9.92
C TRP A 129 -11.61 12.55 -9.85
N LYS A 130 -11.16 13.47 -10.71
CA LYS A 130 -11.81 14.78 -10.87
C LYS A 130 -13.32 14.66 -11.19
N ARG A 131 -13.70 13.72 -12.06
CA ARG A 131 -15.11 13.46 -12.40
C ARG A 131 -15.85 12.85 -11.20
N ILE A 132 -15.26 11.86 -10.53
CA ILE A 132 -15.83 11.23 -9.33
C ILE A 132 -16.10 12.28 -8.25
N TRP A 133 -15.11 13.10 -7.90
CA TRP A 133 -15.24 14.15 -6.89
C TRP A 133 -16.08 15.34 -7.32
N LYS A 134 -16.46 15.46 -8.59
CA LYS A 134 -17.48 16.43 -9.03
C LYS A 134 -18.89 15.85 -8.95
N THR A 135 -19.01 14.53 -9.06
CA THR A 135 -20.29 13.82 -9.22
C THR A 135 -20.81 13.24 -7.91
N TYR A 136 -19.93 12.91 -6.97
CA TYR A 136 -20.27 12.22 -5.73
C TYR A 136 -19.73 12.93 -4.49
N TRP A 137 -20.51 12.86 -3.41
CA TRP A 137 -20.05 13.08 -2.04
C TRP A 137 -19.59 11.75 -1.45
N LEU A 138 -18.67 11.81 -0.49
CA LEU A 138 -18.48 10.71 0.45
C LEU A 138 -19.50 10.88 1.58
N SER A 139 -20.04 9.77 2.06
CA SER A 139 -20.96 9.78 3.19
C SER A 139 -20.69 8.64 4.15
N CYS A 140 -20.77 8.94 5.44
CA CYS A 140 -20.77 7.98 6.53
C CYS A 140 -22.08 8.16 7.29
N ASN A 141 -22.86 7.09 7.48
CA ASN A 141 -24.13 7.12 8.22
C ASN A 141 -25.09 8.27 7.80
N GLY A 142 -25.13 8.60 6.50
CA GLY A 142 -25.95 9.69 5.96
C GLY A 142 -25.33 11.09 6.06
N ASN A 143 -24.28 11.28 6.86
CA ASN A 143 -23.54 12.53 6.96
C ASN A 143 -22.63 12.68 5.73
N LYS A 144 -22.80 13.76 4.96
CA LYS A 144 -22.08 14.00 3.70
C LYS A 144 -20.87 14.91 3.94
N MET A 145 -19.70 14.47 3.51
CA MET A 145 -18.45 15.24 3.57
C MET A 145 -18.40 16.25 2.42
N LYS A 146 -18.89 17.47 2.65
CA LYS A 146 -19.05 18.48 1.60
C LYS A 146 -17.80 19.33 1.39
N HIS A 147 -17.07 19.65 2.45
CA HIS A 147 -15.91 20.54 2.36
C HIS A 147 -14.61 19.75 2.51
N ASN A 148 -13.61 20.13 1.73
CA ASN A 148 -12.32 19.44 1.69
C ASN A 148 -11.46 19.69 2.93
N ASN A 149 -11.72 20.79 3.64
CA ASN A 149 -10.91 21.24 4.77
C ASN A 149 -11.41 20.73 6.11
N ASP A 150 -12.60 20.14 6.15
CA ASP A 150 -13.17 19.59 7.37
C ASP A 150 -12.32 18.41 7.85
N LEU A 151 -12.26 18.25 9.16
CA LEU A 151 -11.57 17.11 9.76
C LEU A 151 -12.40 15.84 9.52
N ILE A 152 -11.73 14.75 9.14
CA ILE A 152 -12.44 13.49 8.92
C ILE A 152 -13.05 12.95 10.22
N SER A 153 -12.45 13.29 11.37
CA SER A 153 -12.92 12.89 12.69
C SER A 153 -14.31 13.42 13.05
N GLU A 154 -14.80 14.43 12.34
CA GLU A 154 -16.18 14.94 12.50
C GLU A 154 -17.22 14.02 11.84
N TYR A 155 -16.79 13.14 10.92
CA TYR A 155 -17.67 12.32 10.09
C TYR A 155 -17.50 10.83 10.29
N VAL A 156 -16.29 10.38 10.66
CA VAL A 156 -15.93 8.96 10.69
C VAL A 156 -15.11 8.61 11.92
N GLU A 157 -15.30 7.38 12.38
CA GLU A 157 -14.51 6.71 13.39
C GLU A 157 -13.79 5.49 12.78
N ASN A 158 -12.91 4.85 13.54
CA ASN A 158 -12.27 3.62 13.08
C ASN A 158 -13.31 2.56 12.70
N ASN A 159 -13.05 1.82 11.63
CA ASN A 159 -13.94 0.84 11.02
C ASN A 159 -15.26 1.38 10.46
N SER A 160 -15.42 2.72 10.35
CA SER A 160 -16.62 3.29 9.74
C SER A 160 -16.77 2.90 8.27
N LYS A 161 -18.02 2.68 7.86
CA LYS A 161 -18.38 2.44 6.46
C LYS A 161 -18.61 3.76 5.74
N ILE A 162 -17.98 3.91 4.58
CA ILE A 162 -18.10 5.08 3.72
C ILE A 162 -18.68 4.65 2.38
N ILE A 163 -19.60 5.44 1.85
CA ILE A 163 -20.24 5.20 0.57
C ILE A 163 -20.16 6.45 -0.33
N PHE A 164 -20.26 6.24 -1.64
CA PHE A 164 -20.45 7.32 -2.60
C PHE A 164 -21.93 7.69 -2.73
N VAL A 165 -22.25 8.98 -2.57
CA VAL A 165 -23.62 9.51 -2.72
C VAL A 165 -23.66 10.54 -3.84
N LYS A 166 -24.55 10.38 -4.82
CA LYS A 166 -24.67 11.28 -5.97
C LYS A 166 -24.99 12.71 -5.52
N ARG A 167 -24.31 13.68 -6.11
CA ARG A 167 -24.64 15.10 -5.95
C ARG A 167 -25.85 15.41 -6.82
N PHE A 168 -26.99 15.68 -6.21
CA PHE A 168 -28.10 16.30 -6.92
C PHE A 168 -27.69 17.73 -7.27
N ARG A 169 -27.88 18.12 -8.53
CA ARG A 169 -27.76 19.53 -8.92
C ARG A 169 -29.02 20.21 -8.40
N GLU A 170 -28.88 21.21 -7.54
CA GLU A 170 -29.98 22.15 -7.32
C GLU A 170 -30.27 22.80 -8.67
N LYS A 171 -31.45 22.54 -9.23
CA LYS A 171 -32.00 23.41 -10.26
C LYS A 171 -32.31 24.70 -9.53
N ASN A 172 -31.49 25.73 -9.75
CA ASN A 172 -31.94 27.09 -9.47
C ASN A 172 -33.17 27.31 -10.36
N ILE A 173 -34.35 27.28 -9.74
CA ILE A 173 -35.63 27.68 -10.33
C ILE A 173 -35.75 29.18 -10.09
#